data_AF-A0A813H5B3-F1
#
_entry.id   AF-A0A813H5B3-F1
#
_cell.length_a   1.000
_cell.length_b   1.000
_cell.length_c   1.000
_cell.angle_alpha   90.00
_cell.angle_beta   90.00
_cell.angle_gamma   90.00
#
_symmetry.space_group_name_H-M   'P 1'
#
loop_
_entity.id
_entity.type
_entity.pdbx_description
1 polymer ?
#
loop_
_entity_poly.entity_id
_entity_poly.type
_entity_poly.pdbx_seq_one_letter_code
_entity_poly.pdbx_strand_id
1 'polypeptide(L)'
;MGLLSDIIFCEPTVGGQIGAAIVQLLLWGFLTDYDYGVMAHVHKYVKRQPWYPTVQENMKDDEGQVIWNFPDPGFRYVIFFQTVMHHGGGGVLMSLGMLLGQPWLWRHGMLVEVGGLDLLDVLLFANVKLRPPGTFPTNFFLKSREYGALMAFHHSVGLCVGIPVNMYFSEIYEFQLFGLMILGFPAICFGPALITKTFDKAQYSRLWFAEHMWMLLTFFLGSRIIFYFPAAWSCFLHVWHSPHGSNWKVLLPFTWALLIMSAFNIMILGINLNGFYKMLYGKDTLHAVKRS
;
A
#
# COMPACT_ATOMS: atom_id res chain seq x y z
N MET A 1 5.06 5.98 32.47
CA MET A 1 5.61 7.04 31.61
C MET A 1 4.52 8.10 31.41
N GLY A 2 4.85 9.33 31.00
CA GLY A 2 3.85 10.36 30.72
C GLY A 2 3.24 10.21 29.32
N LEU A 3 2.05 10.74 29.07
CA LEU A 3 1.32 10.62 27.78
C LEU A 3 2.18 10.97 26.55
N LEU A 4 3.04 12.00 26.64
CA LEU A 4 3.92 12.37 25.53
C LEU A 4 4.93 11.26 25.18
N SER A 5 5.46 10.58 26.20
CA SER A 5 6.35 9.44 26.02
C SER A 5 5.61 8.28 25.37
N ASP A 6 4.38 8.01 25.82
CA ASP A 6 3.55 6.95 25.24
C ASP A 6 3.27 7.20 23.75
N ILE A 7 3.13 8.46 23.33
CA ILE A 7 2.94 8.85 21.93
C ILE A 7 4.24 8.69 21.13
N ILE A 8 5.35 9.19 21.66
CA ILE A 8 6.67 9.16 20.97
C ILE A 8 7.16 7.73 20.76
N PHE A 9 6.90 6.84 21.72
CA PHE A 9 7.29 5.42 21.63
C PHE A 9 6.14 4.53 21.18
N CYS A 10 5.03 5.11 20.72
CA CYS A 10 3.87 4.38 20.24
C CYS A 10 3.53 3.22 21.19
N GLU A 11 3.46 3.49 22.50
CA GLU A 11 3.25 2.46 23.50
C GLU A 11 1.92 1.74 23.22
N PRO A 12 1.77 0.44 23.59
CA PRO A 12 0.54 -0.32 23.37
C PRO A 12 -0.60 0.10 24.33
N THR A 13 -0.70 1.39 24.61
CA THR A 13 -1.78 2.03 25.34
C THR A 13 -2.72 2.74 24.37
N VAL A 14 -3.98 2.92 24.75
CA VAL A 14 -4.96 3.67 23.93
C VAL A 14 -4.45 5.08 23.62
N GLY A 15 -3.88 5.76 24.62
CA GLY A 15 -3.32 7.10 24.46
C GLY A 15 -2.10 7.15 23.54
N GLY A 16 -1.18 6.19 23.69
CA GLY A 16 0.01 6.08 22.85
C GLY A 16 -0.35 5.81 21.39
N GLN A 17 -1.19 4.81 21.12
CA GLN A 17 -1.61 4.46 19.75
C GLN A 17 -2.41 5.56 19.06
N ILE A 18 -3.43 6.13 19.73
CA ILE A 18 -4.24 7.19 19.13
C ILE A 18 -3.40 8.44 18.88
N GLY A 19 -2.62 8.87 19.87
CA GLY A 19 -1.79 10.07 19.71
C GLY A 19 -0.73 9.88 18.63
N ALA A 20 -0.06 8.71 18.57
CA ALA A 20 0.89 8.40 17.52
C ALA A 20 0.23 8.33 16.13
N ALA A 21 -0.98 7.77 16.02
CA ALA A 21 -1.73 7.74 14.78
C ALA A 21 -2.10 9.15 14.29
N ILE A 22 -2.49 10.07 15.19
CA ILE A 22 -2.74 11.47 14.84
C ILE A 22 -1.46 12.16 14.35
N VAL A 23 -0.32 11.93 15.01
CA VAL A 23 0.97 12.48 14.56
C VAL A 23 1.34 11.95 13.17
N GLN A 24 1.17 10.64 12.93
CA GLN A 24 1.39 10.04 11.62
C GLN A 24 0.44 10.62 10.57
N LEU A 25 -0.83 10.78 10.89
CA LEU A 25 -1.81 11.40 10.01
C LEU A 25 -1.39 12.82 9.59
N LEU A 26 -0.94 13.65 10.52
CA LEU A 26 -0.47 15.01 10.24
C LEU A 26 0.80 15.00 9.40
N LEU A 27 1.76 14.14 9.73
CA LEU A 27 3.01 13.98 8.98
C LEU A 27 2.70 13.56 7.54
N TRP A 28 1.93 12.50 7.36
CA TRP A 28 1.57 11.98 6.04
C TRP A 28 0.71 12.97 5.26
N GLY A 29 -0.20 13.69 5.91
CA GLY A 29 -0.94 14.79 5.29
C GLY A 29 -0.01 15.85 4.68
N PHE A 30 1.09 16.20 5.35
CA PHE A 30 2.10 17.10 4.80
C PHE A 30 2.97 16.43 3.71
N LEU A 31 3.35 15.16 3.89
CA LEU A 31 4.18 14.45 2.92
C LEU A 31 3.44 14.24 1.58
N THR A 32 2.16 13.88 1.63
CA THR A 32 1.33 13.53 0.47
C THR A 32 0.49 14.69 -0.05
N ASP A 33 0.64 15.90 0.48
CA ASP A 33 0.03 17.07 -0.12
C ASP A 33 0.75 17.41 -1.44
N TYR A 34 -0.01 17.31 -2.54
CA TYR A 34 0.47 17.55 -3.90
C TYR A 34 0.38 19.01 -4.34
N ASP A 35 -0.32 19.85 -3.57
CA ASP A 35 -0.46 21.27 -3.83
C ASP A 35 0.61 22.07 -3.06
N TYR A 36 0.87 21.70 -1.80
CA TYR A 36 1.75 22.46 -0.89
C TYR A 36 2.79 21.61 -0.14
N GLY A 37 2.69 20.28 -0.20
CA GLY A 37 3.54 19.36 0.57
C GLY A 37 4.80 18.87 -0.14
N VAL A 38 5.38 17.79 0.39
CA VAL A 38 6.58 17.16 -0.20
C VAL A 38 6.28 16.62 -1.59
N MET A 39 5.10 16.01 -1.79
CA MET A 39 4.72 15.52 -3.11
C MET A 39 4.58 16.62 -4.16
N ALA A 40 4.24 17.86 -3.80
CA ALA A 40 4.28 19.00 -4.73
C ALA A 40 5.69 19.25 -5.29
N HIS A 41 6.71 19.13 -4.43
CA HIS A 41 8.11 19.27 -4.82
C HIS A 41 8.60 18.08 -5.66
N VAL A 42 8.26 16.84 -5.25
CA VAL A 42 8.57 15.63 -6.02
C VAL A 42 7.95 15.71 -7.41
N HIS A 43 6.68 16.09 -7.50
CA HIS A 43 5.97 16.27 -8.75
C HIS A 43 6.68 17.29 -9.66
N LYS A 44 7.03 18.47 -9.14
CA LYS A 44 7.75 19.50 -9.90
C LYS A 44 9.12 19.03 -10.37
N TYR A 45 9.83 18.25 -9.55
CA TYR A 45 11.13 17.68 -9.90
C TYR A 45 11.01 16.63 -11.00
N VAL A 46 10.09 15.67 -10.85
CA VAL A 46 9.87 14.57 -11.81
C VAL A 46 9.49 15.11 -13.19
N LYS A 47 8.62 16.11 -13.26
CA LYS A 47 8.22 16.73 -14.55
C LYS A 47 9.34 17.43 -15.31
N ARG A 48 10.42 17.79 -14.63
CA ARG A 48 11.60 18.43 -15.23
C ARG A 48 12.62 17.43 -15.75
N GLN A 49 12.43 16.13 -15.48
CA GLN A 49 13.39 15.12 -15.88
C GLN A 49 13.32 14.85 -17.39
N PRO A 50 14.46 14.63 -18.07
CA PRO A 50 14.48 14.36 -19.50
C PRO A 50 13.68 13.12 -19.92
N TRP A 51 13.52 12.15 -19.01
CA TRP A 51 12.77 10.91 -19.24
C TRP A 51 11.26 11.04 -18.98
N TYR A 52 10.78 12.18 -18.47
CA TYR A 52 9.36 12.35 -18.15
C TYR A 52 8.41 12.18 -19.35
N PRO A 53 8.70 12.71 -20.55
CA PRO A 53 7.86 12.46 -21.73
C PRO A 53 7.71 10.97 -22.06
N THR A 54 8.78 10.19 -21.86
CA THR A 54 8.75 8.74 -22.03
C THR A 54 7.82 8.07 -21.02
N VAL A 55 7.87 8.50 -19.75
CA VAL A 55 6.93 8.03 -18.73
C VAL A 55 5.49 8.35 -19.11
N GLN A 56 5.20 9.56 -19.59
CA GLN A 56 3.85 9.94 -20.01
C GLN A 56 3.33 9.03 -21.15
N GLU A 57 4.16 8.76 -22.15
CA GLU A 57 3.84 7.86 -23.26
C GLU A 57 3.62 6.42 -22.78
N ASN A 58 4.47 5.92 -21.86
CA ASN A 58 4.35 4.56 -21.32
C ASN A 58 3.14 4.39 -20.38
N MET A 59 2.64 5.46 -19.78
CA MET A 59 1.52 5.44 -18.82
C MET A 59 0.15 5.73 -19.45
N LYS A 60 0.10 6.26 -20.68
CA LYS A 60 -1.17 6.71 -21.29
C LYS A 60 -2.22 5.61 -21.45
N ASP A 61 -1.77 4.39 -21.70
CA ASP A 61 -2.63 3.21 -21.95
C ASP A 61 -2.70 2.28 -20.72
N ASP A 62 -2.07 2.66 -19.59
CA ASP A 62 -2.06 1.84 -18.39
C ASP A 62 -3.46 1.81 -17.74
N GLU A 63 -3.91 0.68 -17.21
CA GLU A 63 -5.31 0.45 -16.81
C GLU A 63 -5.82 1.50 -15.80
N GLY A 64 -5.03 1.85 -14.78
CA GLY A 64 -5.37 2.92 -13.86
C GLY A 64 -5.39 4.33 -14.47
N GLN A 65 -4.67 4.61 -15.58
CA GLN A 65 -4.81 5.87 -16.31
C GLN A 65 -6.14 5.87 -17.09
N VAL A 66 -6.55 4.73 -17.64
CA VAL A 66 -7.87 4.57 -18.28
C VAL A 66 -8.99 4.77 -17.26
N ILE A 67 -8.84 4.23 -16.04
CA ILE A 67 -9.85 4.36 -14.97
C ILE A 67 -9.90 5.78 -14.41
N TRP A 68 -8.73 6.40 -14.15
CA TRP A 68 -8.66 7.67 -13.43
C TRP A 68 -8.64 8.89 -14.34
N ASN A 69 -8.30 8.69 -15.61
CA ASN A 69 -8.28 9.69 -16.68
C ASN A 69 -7.59 10.99 -16.24
N PHE A 70 -6.36 10.88 -15.75
CA PHE A 70 -5.60 12.06 -15.36
C PHE A 70 -5.30 12.94 -16.58
N PRO A 71 -5.36 14.28 -16.46
CA PRO A 71 -4.99 15.19 -17.54
C PRO A 71 -3.57 14.98 -18.05
N ASP A 72 -2.67 14.58 -17.16
CA ASP A 72 -1.29 14.21 -17.45
C ASP A 72 -1.10 12.74 -17.04
N PRO A 73 -0.90 11.81 -17.99
CA PRO A 73 -0.69 10.39 -17.68
C PRO A 73 0.49 10.13 -16.73
N GLY A 74 1.49 11.01 -16.74
CA GLY A 74 2.64 10.94 -15.83
C GLY A 74 2.28 11.20 -14.37
N PHE A 75 1.11 11.78 -14.06
CA PHE A 75 0.66 11.98 -12.68
C PHE A 75 0.51 10.66 -11.94
N ARG A 76 0.06 9.61 -12.62
CA ARG A 76 -0.03 8.29 -11.99
C ARG A 76 1.34 7.75 -11.57
N TYR A 77 2.38 8.01 -12.35
CA TYR A 77 3.75 7.65 -11.99
C TYR A 77 4.22 8.41 -10.75
N VAL A 78 3.90 9.71 -10.66
CA VAL A 78 4.19 10.53 -9.47
C VAL A 78 3.45 10.01 -8.24
N ILE A 79 2.19 9.61 -8.38
CA ILE A 79 1.41 9.02 -7.28
C ILE A 79 2.01 7.68 -6.83
N PHE A 80 2.59 6.93 -7.74
CA PHE A 80 3.24 5.66 -7.40
C PHE A 80 4.48 5.83 -6.49
N PHE A 81 5.15 6.99 -6.51
CA PHE A 81 6.18 7.29 -5.50
C PHE A 81 5.60 7.31 -4.09
N GLN A 82 4.39 7.87 -3.88
CA GLN A 82 3.74 7.85 -2.57
C GLN A 82 3.53 6.40 -2.11
N THR A 83 3.05 5.51 -2.98
CA THR A 83 2.87 4.09 -2.66
C THR A 83 4.18 3.43 -2.23
N VAL A 84 5.29 3.69 -2.94
CA VAL A 84 6.60 3.13 -2.60
C VAL A 84 7.17 3.75 -1.31
N MET A 85 6.99 5.06 -1.09
CA MET A 85 7.44 5.72 0.14
C MET A 85 6.64 5.26 1.36
N HIS A 86 5.34 5.04 1.19
CA HIS A 86 4.44 4.55 2.22
C HIS A 86 4.85 3.15 2.68
N HIS A 87 4.73 2.16 1.78
CA HIS A 87 5.09 0.78 2.06
C HIS A 87 6.58 0.61 2.39
N GLY A 88 7.45 1.36 1.70
CA GLY A 88 8.89 1.29 1.92
C GLY A 88 9.29 1.90 3.26
N GLY A 89 8.71 3.05 3.61
CA GLY A 89 8.95 3.72 4.89
C GLY A 89 8.46 2.89 6.07
N GLY A 90 7.22 2.38 6.00
CA GLY A 90 6.70 1.48 7.04
C GLY A 90 7.50 0.18 7.12
N GLY A 91 7.85 -0.42 5.98
CA GLY A 91 8.69 -1.61 5.87
C GLY A 91 10.08 -1.45 6.50
N VAL A 92 10.76 -0.33 6.26
CA VAL A 92 12.07 -0.04 6.87
C VAL A 92 11.95 0.11 8.38
N LEU A 93 10.96 0.85 8.88
CA LEU A 93 10.75 1.01 10.33
C LEU A 93 10.42 -0.32 11.01
N MET A 94 9.56 -1.14 10.41
CA MET A 94 9.27 -2.50 10.86
C MET A 94 10.53 -3.37 10.90
N SER A 95 11.30 -3.38 9.82
CA SER A 95 12.54 -4.16 9.74
C SER A 95 13.57 -3.72 10.78
N LEU A 96 13.77 -2.41 10.96
CA LEU A 96 14.67 -1.88 11.98
C LEU A 96 14.18 -2.21 13.39
N GLY A 97 12.87 -2.13 13.65
CA GLY A 97 12.31 -2.53 14.93
C GLY A 97 12.58 -4.00 15.27
N MET A 98 12.47 -4.89 14.28
CA MET A 98 12.81 -6.32 14.44
C MET A 98 14.32 -6.52 14.67
N LEU A 99 15.16 -5.91 13.83
CA LEU A 99 16.62 -6.07 13.88
C LEU A 99 17.25 -5.50 15.16
N LEU A 100 16.71 -4.39 15.67
CA LEU A 100 17.23 -3.72 16.86
C LEU A 100 16.55 -4.19 18.15
N GLY A 101 15.56 -5.08 18.07
CA GLY A 101 14.75 -5.49 19.22
C GLY A 101 13.99 -4.31 19.85
N GLN A 102 13.50 -3.39 19.02
CA GLN A 102 12.79 -2.17 19.41
C GLN A 102 11.33 -2.22 18.92
N PRO A 103 10.39 -2.78 19.70
CA PRO A 103 8.99 -2.92 19.28
C PRO A 103 8.30 -1.60 18.92
N TRP A 104 8.71 -0.49 19.55
CA TRP A 104 8.14 0.83 19.26
C TRP A 104 8.44 1.29 17.83
N LEU A 105 9.64 1.03 17.29
CA LEU A 105 9.98 1.31 15.89
C LEU A 105 9.08 0.51 14.95
N TRP A 106 8.85 -0.76 15.29
CA TRP A 106 7.97 -1.63 14.51
C TRP A 106 6.52 -1.10 14.50
N ARG A 107 6.01 -0.67 15.65
CA ARG A 107 4.67 -0.06 15.76
C ARG A 107 4.57 1.25 14.97
N HIS A 108 5.61 2.08 14.93
CA HIS A 108 5.63 3.24 14.04
C HIS A 108 5.56 2.85 12.57
N GLY A 109 6.26 1.78 12.18
CA GLY A 109 6.16 1.24 10.83
C GLY A 109 4.74 0.79 10.50
N MET A 110 4.06 0.08 11.39
CA MET A 110 2.64 -0.24 11.24
C MET A 110 1.74 1.00 11.17
N LEU A 111 2.01 2.03 11.97
CA LEU A 111 1.23 3.27 11.94
C LEU A 111 1.50 4.12 10.71
N VAL A 112 2.65 4.01 10.05
CA VAL A 112 2.83 4.61 8.71
C VAL A 112 1.80 4.04 7.73
N GLU A 113 1.58 2.74 7.82
CA GLU A 113 0.67 1.98 6.96
C GLU A 113 -0.80 2.30 7.29
N VAL A 114 -1.18 2.10 8.55
CA VAL A 114 -2.58 2.16 9.00
C VAL A 114 -3.02 3.52 9.51
N GLY A 115 -2.12 4.26 10.16
CA GLY A 115 -2.42 5.58 10.72
C GLY A 115 -2.14 6.72 9.75
N GLY A 116 -1.07 6.59 8.96
CA GLY A 116 -0.60 7.60 8.04
C GLY A 116 -1.51 7.75 6.82
N LEU A 117 -1.63 6.71 6.02
CA LEU A 117 -2.29 6.80 4.72
C LEU A 117 -3.74 6.33 4.75
N ASP A 118 -4.06 5.21 5.41
CA ASP A 118 -5.43 4.69 5.48
C ASP A 118 -6.41 5.70 6.11
N LEU A 119 -6.06 6.26 7.27
CA LEU A 119 -6.88 7.30 7.92
C LEU A 119 -6.92 8.59 7.11
N LEU A 120 -5.80 8.97 6.49
CA LEU A 120 -5.74 10.16 5.66
C LEU A 120 -6.66 10.03 4.45
N ASP A 121 -6.62 8.89 3.76
CA ASP A 121 -7.47 8.61 2.61
C ASP A 121 -8.94 8.69 3.02
N VAL A 122 -9.34 8.10 4.16
CA VAL A 122 -10.71 8.25 4.70
C VAL A 122 -11.09 9.73 4.90
N LEU A 123 -10.19 10.56 5.44
CA LEU A 123 -10.44 11.99 5.63
C LEU A 123 -10.52 12.74 4.30
N LEU A 124 -9.66 12.42 3.33
CA LEU A 124 -9.69 13.00 1.99
C LEU A 124 -10.96 12.59 1.24
N PHE A 125 -11.42 11.34 1.40
CA PHE A 125 -12.70 10.85 0.90
C PHE A 125 -13.87 11.66 1.47
N ALA A 126 -13.91 11.79 2.80
CA ALA A 126 -14.93 12.60 3.47
C ALA A 126 -14.86 14.05 2.98
N ASN A 127 -13.67 14.63 2.85
CA ASN A 127 -13.48 16.00 2.38
C ASN A 127 -14.06 16.22 0.98
N VAL A 128 -13.76 15.35 0.01
CA VAL A 128 -14.29 15.48 -1.36
C VAL A 128 -15.82 15.35 -1.39
N LYS A 129 -16.40 14.46 -0.58
CA LYS A 129 -17.86 14.28 -0.50
C LYS A 129 -18.56 15.45 0.19
N LEU A 130 -17.95 16.02 1.22
CA LEU A 130 -18.50 17.14 1.97
C LEU A 130 -18.22 18.49 1.29
N ARG A 131 -17.13 18.61 0.52
CA ARG A 131 -16.65 19.85 -0.12
C ARG A 131 -16.05 19.56 -1.51
N PRO A 132 -16.88 19.31 -2.54
CA PRO A 132 -16.40 19.13 -3.91
C PRO A 132 -15.67 20.39 -4.44
N PRO A 133 -14.66 20.24 -5.31
CA PRO A 133 -14.16 19.00 -5.90
C PRO A 133 -13.19 18.23 -5.00
N GLY A 134 -12.82 18.76 -3.83
CA GLY A 134 -11.77 18.25 -2.94
C GLY A 134 -10.35 18.46 -3.49
N THR A 135 -9.35 17.90 -2.83
CA THR A 135 -7.92 18.07 -3.17
C THR A 135 -7.42 17.04 -4.18
N PHE A 136 -6.37 17.39 -4.93
CA PHE A 136 -5.67 16.46 -5.80
C PHE A 136 -4.83 15.46 -4.96
N PRO A 137 -4.73 14.18 -5.35
CA PRO A 137 -5.34 13.50 -6.51
C PRO A 137 -6.74 12.93 -6.24
N THR A 138 -7.23 12.98 -5.00
CA THR A 138 -8.48 12.33 -4.56
C THR A 138 -9.71 12.83 -5.34
N ASN A 139 -9.71 14.09 -5.77
CA ASN A 139 -10.73 14.68 -6.64
C ASN A 139 -10.90 13.97 -8.00
N PHE A 140 -9.85 13.33 -8.53
CA PHE A 140 -9.92 12.52 -9.75
C PHE A 140 -10.37 11.09 -9.44
N PHE A 141 -9.82 10.50 -8.37
CA PHE A 141 -10.11 9.11 -8.02
C PHE A 141 -11.58 8.84 -7.66
N LEU A 142 -12.22 9.79 -7.00
CA LEU A 142 -13.60 9.65 -6.52
C LEU A 142 -14.69 9.76 -7.58
N LYS A 143 -14.31 9.94 -8.84
CA LYS A 143 -15.25 9.90 -9.96
C LYS A 143 -15.75 8.48 -10.24
N SER A 144 -14.99 7.45 -9.88
CA SER A 144 -15.40 6.03 -9.98
C SER A 144 -16.07 5.56 -8.68
N ARG A 145 -17.23 4.89 -8.81
CA ARG A 145 -17.93 4.29 -7.65
C ARG A 145 -17.18 3.08 -7.10
N GLU A 146 -16.52 2.35 -7.98
CA GLU A 146 -15.75 1.15 -7.70
C GLU A 146 -14.53 1.47 -6.82
N TYR A 147 -13.90 2.63 -7.04
CA TYR A 147 -12.74 3.06 -6.26
C TYR A 147 -13.07 3.30 -4.79
N GLY A 148 -14.20 3.97 -4.49
CA GLY A 148 -14.61 4.20 -3.09
C GLY A 148 -14.83 2.88 -2.34
N ALA A 149 -15.43 1.88 -3.00
CA ALA A 149 -15.61 0.55 -2.41
C ALA A 149 -14.27 -0.20 -2.25
N LEU A 150 -13.40 -0.14 -3.25
CA LEU A 150 -12.07 -0.75 -3.21
C LEU A 150 -11.23 -0.17 -2.07
N MET A 151 -11.20 1.15 -1.91
CA MET A 151 -10.41 1.81 -0.88
C MET A 151 -10.98 1.58 0.52
N ALA A 152 -12.30 1.63 0.68
CA ALA A 152 -12.95 1.26 1.94
C ALA A 152 -12.63 -0.19 2.33
N PHE A 153 -12.68 -1.11 1.36
CA PHE A 153 -12.33 -2.51 1.57
C PHE A 153 -10.85 -2.69 1.91
N HIS A 154 -9.95 -2.06 1.14
CA HIS A 154 -8.50 -2.12 1.34
C HIS A 154 -8.08 -1.57 2.70
N HIS A 155 -8.52 -0.37 3.08
CA HIS A 155 -8.14 0.25 4.34
C HIS A 155 -8.87 -0.35 5.56
N SER A 156 -10.01 -1.02 5.35
CA SER A 156 -10.64 -1.78 6.44
C SER A 156 -9.75 -2.92 6.93
N VAL A 157 -8.89 -3.48 6.08
CA VAL A 157 -7.81 -4.40 6.50
C VAL A 157 -6.93 -3.69 7.51
N GLY A 158 -6.33 -2.56 7.12
CA GLY A 158 -5.35 -1.87 7.94
C GLY A 158 -5.92 -1.51 9.29
N LEU A 159 -7.16 -0.98 9.34
CA LEU A 159 -7.82 -0.62 10.58
C LEU A 159 -8.19 -1.83 11.45
N CYS A 160 -8.68 -2.92 10.87
CA CYS A 160 -9.11 -4.11 11.63
C CYS A 160 -7.93 -4.99 12.08
N VAL A 161 -6.81 -4.99 11.34
CA VAL A 161 -5.58 -5.74 11.67
C VAL A 161 -4.65 -4.89 12.52
N GLY A 162 -4.35 -3.68 12.07
CA GLY A 162 -3.24 -2.87 12.55
C GLY A 162 -3.39 -2.47 14.00
N ILE A 163 -4.62 -2.13 14.43
CA ILE A 163 -4.87 -1.72 15.81
C ILE A 163 -4.70 -2.91 16.77
N PRO A 164 -5.36 -4.07 16.60
CA PRO A 164 -5.12 -5.23 17.46
C PRO A 164 -3.67 -5.73 17.42
N VAL A 165 -3.04 -5.77 16.25
CA VAL A 165 -1.66 -6.25 16.13
C VAL A 165 -0.69 -5.30 16.85
N ASN A 166 -0.84 -3.98 16.70
CA ASN A 166 -0.02 -3.02 17.43
C ASN A 166 -0.18 -3.13 18.94
N MET A 167 -1.42 -3.31 19.41
CA MET A 167 -1.74 -3.31 20.84
C MET A 167 -1.36 -4.61 21.56
N TYR A 168 -1.53 -5.77 20.92
CA TYR A 168 -1.45 -7.06 21.61
C TYR A 168 -0.30 -7.95 21.14
N PHE A 169 0.22 -7.73 19.94
CA PHE A 169 1.10 -8.70 19.29
C PHE A 169 2.38 -8.08 18.69
N SER A 170 2.64 -6.79 18.93
CA SER A 170 3.80 -6.09 18.37
C SER A 170 5.16 -6.57 18.88
N GLU A 171 5.18 -7.43 19.90
CA GLU A 171 6.39 -8.05 20.46
C GLU A 171 6.57 -9.51 20.03
N ILE A 172 5.59 -10.08 19.34
CA ILE A 172 5.62 -11.48 18.90
C ILE A 172 6.17 -11.52 17.47
N TYR A 173 7.29 -12.21 17.30
CA TYR A 173 8.06 -12.24 16.05
C TYR A 173 7.20 -12.64 14.83
N GLU A 174 6.31 -13.62 15.00
CA GLU A 174 5.42 -14.10 13.93
C GLU A 174 4.47 -13.00 13.44
N PHE A 175 3.95 -12.18 14.36
CA PHE A 175 3.11 -11.04 14.03
C PHE A 175 3.91 -9.88 13.44
N GLN A 176 5.14 -9.68 13.92
CA GLN A 176 6.04 -8.70 13.34
C GLN A 176 6.38 -9.01 11.88
N LEU A 177 6.67 -10.28 11.59
CA LEU A 177 6.90 -10.77 10.24
C LEU A 177 5.62 -10.67 9.39
N PHE A 178 4.47 -11.04 9.95
CA PHE A 178 3.17 -10.93 9.28
C PHE A 178 2.89 -9.49 8.82
N GLY A 179 3.04 -8.51 9.72
CA GLY A 179 2.84 -7.09 9.39
C GLY A 179 3.83 -6.61 8.33
N LEU A 180 5.12 -6.95 8.47
CA LEU A 180 6.15 -6.60 7.50
C LEU A 180 5.85 -7.16 6.10
N MET A 181 5.38 -8.40 6.00
CA MET A 181 5.08 -9.05 4.73
C MET A 181 3.83 -8.49 4.04
N ILE A 182 2.85 -8.01 4.80
CA ILE A 182 1.62 -7.48 4.22
C ILE A 182 1.78 -6.03 3.80
N LEU A 183 2.50 -5.24 4.59
CA LEU A 183 2.50 -3.79 4.49
C LEU A 183 3.85 -3.25 4.00
N GLY A 184 4.98 -3.83 4.43
CA GLY A 184 6.30 -3.40 3.99
C GLY A 184 6.75 -4.01 2.66
N PHE A 185 6.56 -5.32 2.49
CA PHE A 185 7.00 -6.06 1.30
C PHE A 185 6.43 -5.55 -0.04
N PRO A 186 5.19 -5.02 -0.14
CA PRO A 186 4.70 -4.42 -1.37
C PRO A 186 5.65 -3.40 -2.02
N ALA A 187 6.47 -2.67 -1.24
CA ALA A 187 7.46 -1.75 -1.79
C ALA A 187 8.49 -2.44 -2.70
N ILE A 188 8.86 -3.70 -2.41
CA ILE A 188 9.78 -4.50 -3.22
C ILE A 188 9.11 -4.94 -4.53
N CYS A 189 7.80 -5.17 -4.49
CA CYS A 189 7.03 -5.53 -5.68
C CYS A 189 6.90 -4.33 -6.63
N PHE A 190 6.58 -3.16 -6.09
CA PHE A 190 6.27 -1.96 -6.86
C PHE A 190 7.50 -1.12 -7.24
N GLY A 191 8.56 -1.16 -6.43
CA GLY A 191 9.77 -0.34 -6.64
C GLY A 191 10.38 -0.45 -8.04
N PRO A 192 10.59 -1.66 -8.60
CA PRO A 192 11.12 -1.82 -9.95
C PRO A 192 10.29 -1.15 -11.03
N ALA A 193 8.96 -1.10 -10.88
CA ALA A 193 8.08 -0.45 -11.84
C ALA A 193 8.33 1.06 -11.95
N LEU A 194 8.86 1.72 -10.91
CA LEU A 194 9.27 3.12 -11.01
C LEU A 194 10.45 3.29 -11.98
N ILE A 195 11.31 2.29 -12.12
CA ILE A 195 12.49 2.38 -12.98
C ILE A 195 12.11 1.96 -14.41
N THR A 196 11.36 0.87 -14.58
CA THR A 196 10.98 0.34 -15.90
C THR A 196 10.27 1.37 -16.77
N LYS A 197 9.41 2.21 -16.17
CA LYS A 197 8.62 3.22 -16.89
C LYS A 197 9.44 4.36 -17.47
N THR A 198 10.69 4.55 -17.02
CA THR A 198 11.58 5.61 -17.52
C THR A 198 12.34 5.23 -18.80
N PHE A 199 12.36 3.94 -19.15
CA PHE A 199 13.02 3.46 -20.36
C PHE A 199 12.20 3.73 -21.61
N ASP A 200 12.88 3.85 -22.74
CA ASP A 200 12.24 4.03 -24.04
C ASP A 200 11.24 2.89 -24.38
N LYS A 201 10.35 3.14 -25.34
CA LYS A 201 9.26 2.20 -25.67
C LYS A 201 9.76 0.82 -26.14
N ALA A 202 10.91 0.77 -26.81
CA ALA A 202 11.46 -0.48 -27.33
C ALA A 202 11.93 -1.38 -26.18
N GLN A 203 12.62 -0.79 -25.19
CA GLN A 203 13.07 -1.49 -23.98
C GLN A 203 11.89 -1.76 -23.04
N TYR A 204 11.03 -0.76 -22.83
CA TYR A 204 9.86 -0.85 -21.96
C TYR A 204 8.95 -2.01 -22.36
N SER A 205 8.69 -2.24 -23.65
CA SER A 205 7.84 -3.37 -24.07
C SER A 205 8.33 -4.74 -23.57
N ARG A 206 9.66 -4.94 -23.50
CA ARG A 206 10.28 -6.16 -22.97
C ARG A 206 10.28 -6.18 -21.44
N LEU A 207 10.58 -5.04 -20.83
CA LEU A 207 10.61 -4.88 -19.37
C LEU A 207 9.21 -4.94 -18.76
N TRP A 208 8.17 -4.57 -19.50
CA TRP A 208 6.78 -4.61 -19.06
C TRP A 208 6.31 -6.05 -18.79
N PHE A 209 6.72 -7.00 -19.63
CA PHE A 209 6.50 -8.43 -19.37
C PHE A 209 7.23 -8.88 -18.10
N ALA A 210 8.50 -8.49 -17.96
CA ALA A 210 9.30 -8.82 -16.79
C ALA A 210 8.72 -8.21 -15.50
N GLU A 211 8.15 -7.01 -15.57
CA GLU A 211 7.45 -6.33 -14.47
C GLU A 211 6.19 -7.12 -14.03
N HIS A 212 5.38 -7.59 -14.98
CA HIS A 212 4.20 -8.41 -14.66
C HIS A 212 4.60 -9.77 -14.06
N MET A 213 5.65 -10.39 -14.59
CA MET A 213 6.21 -11.61 -14.00
C MET A 213 6.79 -11.36 -12.62
N TRP A 214 7.51 -10.26 -12.42
CA TRP A 214 8.00 -9.86 -11.11
C TRP A 214 6.85 -9.66 -10.12
N MET A 215 5.79 -8.95 -10.51
CA MET A 215 4.60 -8.76 -9.68
C MET A 215 3.93 -10.10 -9.34
N LEU A 216 3.75 -11.00 -10.32
CA LEU A 216 3.19 -12.33 -10.06
C LEU A 216 4.07 -13.15 -9.11
N LEU A 217 5.38 -13.17 -9.34
CA LEU A 217 6.31 -13.98 -8.54
C LEU A 217 6.51 -13.41 -7.13
N THR A 218 6.72 -12.11 -7.00
CA THR A 218 7.05 -11.49 -5.72
C THR A 218 5.80 -11.14 -4.93
N PHE A 219 4.84 -10.44 -5.53
CA PHE A 219 3.63 -10.04 -4.82
C PHE A 219 2.76 -11.27 -4.57
N PHE A 220 2.40 -12.02 -5.60
CA PHE A 220 1.46 -13.12 -5.41
C PHE A 220 2.11 -14.38 -4.79
N LEU A 221 3.09 -14.98 -5.45
CA LEU A 221 3.71 -16.22 -4.92
C LEU A 221 4.52 -15.97 -3.65
N GLY A 222 5.43 -14.99 -3.67
CA GLY A 222 6.28 -14.66 -2.52
C GLY A 222 5.44 -14.15 -1.35
N SER A 223 4.91 -12.94 -1.46
CA SER A 223 4.28 -12.26 -0.32
C SER A 223 3.00 -12.96 0.13
N ARG A 224 2.12 -13.38 -0.80
CA ARG A 224 0.80 -13.91 -0.44
C ARG A 224 0.79 -15.41 -0.19
N ILE A 225 1.53 -16.21 -0.96
CA ILE A 225 1.52 -17.67 -0.79
C ILE A 225 2.58 -18.15 0.19
N ILE A 226 3.85 -17.84 -0.08
CA ILE A 226 4.98 -18.42 0.65
C ILE A 226 5.10 -17.83 2.05
N PHE A 227 4.86 -16.52 2.21
CA PHE A 227 5.10 -15.85 3.49
C PHE A 227 3.81 -15.53 4.26
N TYR A 228 2.78 -14.98 3.60
CA TYR A 228 1.54 -14.60 4.28
C TYR A 228 0.77 -15.79 4.84
N PHE A 229 0.50 -16.86 4.07
CA PHE A 229 -0.30 -17.97 4.60
C PHE A 229 0.32 -18.63 5.84
N PRO A 230 1.63 -18.96 5.86
CA PRO A 230 2.25 -19.51 7.06
C PRO A 230 2.21 -18.55 8.25
N ALA A 231 2.48 -17.25 8.01
CA ALA A 231 2.45 -16.24 9.07
C ALA A 231 1.02 -16.04 9.61
N ALA A 232 0.03 -15.94 8.72
CA ALA A 232 -1.39 -15.82 9.05
C ALA A 232 -1.87 -17.03 9.87
N TRP A 233 -1.50 -18.23 9.45
CA TRP A 233 -1.85 -19.47 10.13
C TRP A 233 -1.21 -19.56 11.51
N SER A 234 0.09 -19.23 11.61
CA SER A 234 0.80 -19.19 12.89
C SER A 234 0.16 -18.18 13.85
N CYS A 235 -0.15 -16.97 13.37
CA CYS A 235 -0.83 -15.94 14.15
C CYS A 235 -2.24 -16.41 14.57
N PHE A 236 -2.99 -17.07 13.69
CA PHE A 236 -4.29 -17.65 14.01
C PHE A 236 -4.20 -18.68 15.13
N LEU A 237 -3.28 -19.65 15.02
CA LEU A 237 -3.05 -20.64 16.07
C LEU A 237 -2.64 -19.97 17.38
N HIS A 238 -1.78 -18.95 17.33
CA HIS A 238 -1.36 -18.21 18.51
C HIS A 238 -2.55 -17.52 19.19
N VAL A 239 -3.40 -16.81 18.44
CA VAL A 239 -4.62 -16.19 18.99
C VAL A 239 -5.54 -17.26 19.55
N TRP A 240 -5.82 -18.31 18.77
CA TRP A 240 -6.76 -19.39 19.12
C TRP A 240 -6.37 -20.12 20.41
N HIS A 241 -5.07 -20.38 20.60
CA HIS A 241 -4.56 -21.06 21.79
C HIS A 241 -4.19 -20.10 22.93
N SER A 242 -4.17 -18.79 22.71
CA SER A 242 -3.89 -17.82 23.76
C SER A 242 -5.02 -17.78 24.80
N PRO A 243 -4.74 -17.41 26.06
CA PRO A 243 -5.77 -17.12 27.06
C PRO A 243 -6.78 -16.04 26.60
N HIS A 244 -6.35 -15.17 25.67
CA HIS A 244 -7.16 -14.13 25.05
C HIS A 244 -7.99 -14.63 23.85
N GLY A 245 -7.76 -15.84 23.34
CA GLY A 245 -8.47 -16.41 22.18
C GLY A 245 -9.97 -16.63 22.42
N SER A 246 -10.37 -16.77 23.68
CA SER A 246 -11.77 -16.81 24.10
C SER A 246 -12.44 -15.42 24.14
N ASN A 247 -11.66 -14.34 24.06
CA ASN A 247 -12.17 -12.97 24.04
C ASN A 247 -12.57 -12.60 22.62
N TRP A 248 -13.89 -12.54 22.38
CA TRP A 248 -14.48 -12.11 21.11
C TRP A 248 -13.95 -10.75 20.60
N LYS A 249 -13.50 -9.87 21.50
CA LYS A 249 -12.91 -8.57 21.13
C LYS A 249 -11.56 -8.68 20.41
N VAL A 250 -10.90 -9.84 20.49
CA VAL A 250 -9.62 -10.14 19.81
C VAL A 250 -9.85 -11.08 18.64
N LEU A 251 -10.62 -12.16 18.87
CA LEU A 251 -10.85 -13.18 17.86
C LEU A 251 -11.64 -12.67 16.65
N LEU A 252 -12.68 -11.84 16.85
CA LEU A 252 -13.53 -11.35 15.77
C LEU A 252 -12.77 -10.39 14.83
N PRO A 253 -12.07 -9.34 15.31
CA PRO A 253 -11.26 -8.49 14.44
C PRO A 253 -10.18 -9.26 13.71
N PHE A 254 -9.52 -10.21 14.37
CA PHE A 254 -8.46 -11.02 13.76
C PHE A 254 -8.99 -11.97 12.68
N THR A 255 -10.14 -12.61 12.90
CA THR A 255 -10.79 -13.47 11.89
C THR A 255 -11.27 -12.64 10.70
N TRP A 256 -11.88 -11.49 10.96
CA TRP A 256 -12.32 -10.55 9.91
C TRP A 256 -11.16 -10.08 9.04
N ALA A 257 -10.06 -9.69 9.68
CA ALA A 257 -8.79 -9.36 9.06
C ALA A 257 -8.31 -10.45 8.09
N LEU A 258 -8.25 -11.71 8.53
CA LEU A 258 -7.83 -12.84 7.70
C LEU A 258 -8.74 -13.05 6.49
N LEU A 259 -10.06 -12.92 6.69
CA LEU A 259 -11.06 -13.06 5.62
C LEU A 259 -10.94 -11.95 4.58
N ILE A 260 -10.89 -10.68 5.01
CA ILE A 260 -10.73 -9.55 4.08
C ILE A 260 -9.39 -9.66 3.36
N MET A 261 -8.31 -9.98 4.04
CA MET A 261 -7.01 -10.15 3.40
C MET A 261 -7.01 -11.27 2.36
N SER A 262 -7.70 -12.37 2.64
CA SER A 262 -7.84 -13.47 1.68
C SER A 262 -8.64 -13.03 0.46
N ALA A 263 -9.74 -12.32 0.66
CA ALA A 263 -10.55 -11.78 -0.43
C ALA A 263 -9.78 -10.72 -1.25
N PHE A 264 -9.00 -9.85 -0.60
CA PHE A 264 -8.10 -8.90 -1.26
C PHE A 264 -7.07 -9.64 -2.11
N ASN A 265 -6.44 -10.69 -1.59
CA ASN A 265 -5.46 -11.48 -2.33
C ASN A 265 -6.08 -12.15 -3.57
N ILE A 266 -7.29 -12.70 -3.46
CA ILE A 266 -8.02 -13.29 -4.59
C ILE A 266 -8.36 -12.23 -5.64
N MET A 267 -8.80 -11.05 -5.21
CA MET A 267 -9.08 -9.93 -6.11
C MET A 267 -7.82 -9.50 -6.87
N ILE A 268 -6.70 -9.31 -6.16
CA ILE A 268 -5.42 -8.94 -6.80
C ILE A 268 -4.93 -10.05 -7.73
N LEU A 269 -5.08 -11.32 -7.38
CA LEU A 269 -4.79 -12.44 -8.29
C LEU A 269 -5.64 -12.35 -9.56
N GLY A 270 -6.94 -12.12 -9.42
CA GLY A 270 -7.85 -11.96 -10.57
C GLY A 270 -7.43 -10.83 -11.50
N ILE A 271 -7.04 -9.68 -10.93
CA ILE A 271 -6.53 -8.53 -11.69
C ILE A 271 -5.25 -8.90 -12.44
N ASN A 272 -4.27 -9.51 -11.76
CA ASN A 272 -2.99 -9.89 -12.37
C ASN A 272 -3.16 -10.98 -13.45
N LEU A 273 -4.01 -11.99 -13.22
CA LEU A 273 -4.28 -13.04 -14.21
C LEU A 273 -5.02 -12.48 -15.43
N ASN A 274 -5.94 -11.53 -15.24
CA ASN A 274 -6.60 -10.85 -16.35
C ASN A 274 -5.60 -10.04 -17.18
N GLY A 275 -4.72 -9.27 -16.53
CA GLY A 275 -3.64 -8.56 -17.21
C GLY A 275 -2.72 -9.50 -18.00
N PHE A 276 -2.33 -10.63 -17.39
CA PHE A 276 -1.51 -11.65 -18.04
C PHE A 276 -2.23 -12.30 -19.24
N TYR A 277 -3.51 -12.61 -19.09
CA TYR A 277 -4.33 -13.16 -20.18
C TYR A 277 -4.45 -12.18 -21.36
N LYS A 278 -4.76 -10.91 -21.09
CA LYS A 278 -4.80 -9.85 -22.11
C LYS A 278 -3.44 -9.70 -22.80
N MET A 279 -2.34 -9.85 -22.09
CA MET A 279 -1.01 -9.77 -22.67
C MET A 279 -0.72 -10.94 -23.62
N LEU A 280 -1.05 -12.18 -23.23
CA LEU A 280 -0.80 -13.36 -24.06
C LEU A 280 -1.74 -13.48 -25.27
N TYR A 281 -2.99 -13.05 -25.12
CA TYR A 281 -4.06 -13.35 -26.09
C TYR A 281 -4.82 -12.11 -26.60
N GLY A 282 -4.48 -10.91 -26.11
CA GLY A 282 -5.08 -9.65 -26.54
C GLY A 282 -4.68 -9.26 -27.96
N LYS A 283 -5.61 -8.61 -28.67
CA LYS A 283 -5.42 -8.23 -30.09
C LYS A 283 -4.27 -7.24 -30.31
N ASP A 284 -3.87 -6.48 -29.30
CA ASP A 284 -2.82 -5.45 -29.41
C ASP A 284 -1.40 -6.01 -29.35
N THR A 285 -1.17 -7.12 -28.63
CA THR A 285 0.14 -7.80 -28.59
C THR A 285 0.47 -8.49 -29.92
N LEU A 286 -0.54 -8.98 -30.64
CA LEU A 286 -0.38 -9.57 -31.97
C LEU A 286 0.02 -8.56 -33.05
N HIS A 287 -0.25 -7.26 -32.85
CA HIS A 287 0.17 -6.21 -33.78
C HIS A 287 1.55 -5.63 -33.47
N ALA A 288 1.97 -5.62 -32.20
CA ALA A 288 3.31 -5.19 -31.80
C ALA A 288 4.40 -6.19 -32.24
N VAL A 289 4.13 -7.50 -32.11
CA VAL A 289 5.07 -8.56 -32.56
C VAL A 289 5.16 -8.67 -34.09
N LYS A 290 4.10 -8.26 -34.81
CA LYS A 290 4.13 -8.24 -36.29
C LYS A 290 4.78 -6.99 -36.89
N ARG A 291 5.19 -6.01 -36.07
CA ARG A 291 5.81 -4.74 -36.54
C ARG A 291 7.25 -4.53 -36.03
N SER A 292 7.80 -5.48 -35.26
CA SER A 292 9.24 -5.58 -34.94
C SER A 292 9.90 -6.57 -35.87
#